data_AF-H0ZH02-F1
#
_entry.id   AF-H0ZH02-F1
#
_cell.length_a   1.000
_cell.length_b   1.000
_cell.length_c   1.000
_cell.angle_alpha   90.00
_cell.angle_beta   90.00
_cell.angle_gamma   90.00
#
_symmetry.space_group_name_H-M   'P 1'
#
loop_
_entity.id
_entity.type
_entity.pdbx_description
1 polymer ?
#
loop_
_entity_poly.entity_id
_entity_poly.type
_entity_poly.pdbx_seq_one_letter_code
_entity_poly.pdbx_strand_id
1 'polypeptide(L)'
;MAAARLWRCRCRCRALLSRAAVALRARRGLAAGPEMHFGFQTVTEEERREKIYQVFENVATKYDVMNDSMTLGIHRVWKDILLHKMNPCPGTLLLDVAGGTGDIAFRFINYVRSVRQRQLQRKLKDHQNLSWQEIFESYQKDKFNSLGDSQVVVCDINREMLKVGKQKAQHLGYSEGLSWVLGNAEELPFDDDKFDVYTIAFGIRNVTRIDLALQEAYRVLKPGGRFLCLEFSHVSNPLLSRLYDLYSFQVIPVLGEVIAGDWKSYQYLVESIRQFPPQEELKAMIEDAGFFKVDYENLNFGIVAIHSGFKL
;
A
#
# COMPACT_ATOMS: atom_id res chain seq x y z
N MET A 1 20.61 7.67 72.99
CA MET A 1 19.37 7.17 72.33
C MET A 1 18.65 8.27 71.54
N ALA A 2 19.30 8.92 70.55
CA ALA A 2 18.70 10.00 69.76
C ALA A 2 18.74 9.78 68.24
N ALA A 3 19.43 8.76 67.74
CA ALA A 3 19.57 8.49 66.30
C ALA A 3 18.46 7.61 65.70
N ALA A 4 17.68 6.89 66.52
CA ALA A 4 16.68 5.92 66.02
C ALA A 4 15.28 6.52 65.75
N ARG A 5 15.01 7.77 66.16
CA ARG A 5 13.71 8.44 65.95
C ARG A 5 13.61 9.27 64.66
N LEU A 6 14.74 9.66 64.08
CA LEU A 6 14.78 10.43 62.83
C LEU A 6 14.62 9.57 61.56
N TRP A 7 14.83 8.25 61.66
CA TRP A 7 14.72 7.34 60.50
C TRP A 7 13.27 6.93 60.20
N ARG A 8 12.38 6.89 61.21
CA ARG A 8 10.96 6.56 61.03
C ARG A 8 10.10 7.71 60.46
N CYS A 9 10.58 8.95 60.48
CA CYS A 9 9.89 10.09 59.86
C CYS A 9 10.21 10.28 58.37
N ARG A 10 11.38 9.83 57.89
CA ARG A 10 11.77 9.96 56.46
C ARG A 10 11.12 8.93 55.53
N CYS A 11 10.71 7.76 56.04
CA CYS A 11 10.06 6.73 55.21
C CYS A 11 8.57 7.02 54.92
N ARG A 12 7.85 7.77 55.77
CA ARG A 12 6.45 8.13 55.51
C ARG A 12 6.28 9.29 54.51
N CYS A 13 7.21 10.24 54.46
CA CYS A 13 7.13 11.36 53.50
C CYS A 13 7.49 10.95 52.05
N ARG A 14 8.37 9.96 51.84
CA ARG A 14 8.66 9.44 50.49
C ARG A 14 7.49 8.65 49.88
N ALA A 15 6.73 7.92 50.70
CA ALA A 15 5.58 7.15 50.23
C ALA A 15 4.38 8.05 49.84
N LEU A 16 4.19 9.19 50.53
CA LEU A 16 3.13 10.15 50.20
C LEU A 16 3.45 10.98 48.94
N LEU A 17 4.71 11.36 48.74
CA LEU A 17 5.14 12.08 47.53
C LEU A 17 5.12 11.17 46.27
N SER A 18 5.36 9.87 46.41
CA SER A 18 5.24 8.92 45.31
C SER A 18 3.79 8.70 44.87
N ARG A 19 2.81 8.70 45.80
CA ARG A 19 1.39 8.55 45.45
C ARG A 19 0.81 9.84 44.85
N ALA A 20 1.23 11.01 45.31
CA ALA A 20 0.81 12.28 44.73
C ALA A 20 1.39 12.50 43.32
N ALA A 21 2.64 12.10 43.06
CA ALA A 21 3.24 12.18 41.72
C ALA A 21 2.61 11.20 40.71
N VAL A 22 2.22 10.01 41.17
CA VAL A 22 1.47 9.03 40.35
C VAL A 22 0.02 9.50 40.11
N ALA A 23 -0.63 10.09 41.11
CA ALA A 23 -1.97 10.67 40.96
C ALA A 23 -2.01 11.95 40.11
N LEU A 24 -0.94 12.77 40.11
CA LEU A 24 -0.80 13.92 39.21
C LEU A 24 -0.43 13.53 37.77
N ARG A 25 0.26 12.40 37.55
CA ARG A 25 0.45 11.84 36.21
C ARG A 25 -0.83 11.22 35.65
N ALA A 26 -1.68 10.63 36.50
CA ALA A 26 -2.97 10.08 36.08
C ALA A 26 -4.04 11.13 35.75
N ARG A 27 -3.79 12.43 36.04
CA ARG A 27 -4.72 13.55 35.77
C ARG A 27 -4.23 14.51 34.69
N ARG A 28 -3.08 14.27 34.07
CA ARG A 28 -2.65 15.00 32.87
C ARG A 28 -3.12 14.26 31.63
N GLY A 29 -4.36 14.54 31.26
CA GLY A 29 -4.89 14.35 29.91
C GLY A 29 -5.02 12.90 29.44
N LEU A 30 -6.24 12.37 29.53
CA LEU A 30 -6.83 11.81 28.31
C LEU A 30 -6.84 12.96 27.29
N ALA A 31 -5.72 13.19 26.61
CA ALA A 31 -5.77 13.91 25.36
C ALA A 31 -6.57 12.99 24.44
N ALA A 32 -7.77 13.42 24.05
CA ALA A 32 -8.40 12.85 22.86
C ALA A 32 -7.31 12.82 21.79
N GLY A 33 -7.09 11.64 21.20
CA GLY A 33 -6.16 11.50 20.07
C GLY A 33 -6.52 12.51 18.98
N PRO A 34 -5.62 12.78 18.01
CA PRO A 34 -5.92 13.71 16.93
C PRO A 34 -7.27 13.34 16.30
N GLU A 35 -8.19 14.30 16.32
CA GLU A 35 -9.51 14.16 15.71
C GLU A 35 -9.31 13.94 14.21
N MET A 36 -9.79 12.82 13.70
CA MET A 36 -9.73 12.48 12.28
C MET A 36 -11.10 12.47 11.65
N HIS A 37 -11.15 12.54 10.33
CA HIS A 37 -12.40 12.58 9.60
C HIS A 37 -12.69 11.24 8.93
N PHE A 38 -13.93 10.77 9.09
CA PHE A 38 -14.52 9.71 8.28
C PHE A 38 -15.81 10.28 7.66
N GLY A 39 -15.70 10.68 6.40
CA GLY A 39 -16.66 11.56 5.74
C GLY A 39 -16.95 12.85 6.51
N PHE A 40 -18.23 13.21 6.69
CA PHE A 40 -18.64 14.42 7.41
C PHE A 40 -18.60 14.29 8.95
N GLN A 41 -18.08 13.18 9.48
CA GLN A 41 -18.02 12.92 10.92
C GLN A 41 -16.58 13.05 11.42
N THR A 42 -16.42 13.78 12.52
CA THR A 42 -15.19 13.73 13.32
C THR A 42 -15.22 12.47 14.18
N VAL A 43 -14.14 11.70 14.11
CA VAL A 43 -13.97 10.39 14.76
C VAL A 43 -12.58 10.29 15.36
N THR A 44 -12.42 9.41 16.34
CA THR A 44 -11.10 9.05 16.86
C THR A 44 -10.33 8.18 15.87
N GLU A 45 -9.01 7.99 16.10
CA GLU A 45 -8.18 7.17 15.21
C GLU A 45 -8.61 5.70 15.15
N GLU A 46 -8.96 5.13 16.30
CA GLU A 46 -9.43 3.75 16.40
C GLU A 46 -10.76 3.58 15.64
N GLU A 47 -11.71 4.50 15.84
CA GLU A 47 -12.99 4.48 15.14
C GLU A 47 -12.85 4.65 13.62
N ARG A 48 -11.93 5.51 13.15
CA ARG A 48 -11.67 5.66 11.71
C ARG A 48 -11.18 4.34 11.11
N ARG A 49 -10.21 3.68 11.76
CA ARG A 49 -9.68 2.38 11.32
C ARG A 49 -10.76 1.31 11.25
N GLU A 50 -11.61 1.21 12.27
CA GLU A 50 -12.72 0.25 12.30
C GLU A 50 -13.74 0.51 11.19
N LYS A 51 -14.12 1.78 10.96
CA LYS A 51 -15.06 2.14 9.89
C LYS A 51 -14.49 1.83 8.51
N ILE A 52 -13.21 2.14 8.27
CA ILE A 52 -12.52 1.79 7.02
C ILE A 52 -12.52 0.28 6.83
N TYR A 53 -12.15 -0.48 7.86
CA TYR A 53 -12.15 -1.94 7.81
C TYR A 53 -13.52 -2.50 7.43
N GLN A 54 -14.59 -2.02 8.06
CA GLN A 54 -15.96 -2.43 7.78
C GLN A 54 -16.40 -2.10 6.34
N VAL A 55 -16.02 -0.93 5.81
CA VAL A 55 -16.28 -0.58 4.40
C VAL A 55 -15.62 -1.61 3.49
N PHE A 56 -14.32 -1.84 3.65
CA PHE A 56 -13.57 -2.78 2.80
C PHE A 56 -14.03 -4.23 2.94
N GLU A 57 -14.45 -4.67 4.12
CA GLU A 57 -15.04 -5.99 4.32
C GLU A 57 -16.35 -6.15 3.52
N ASN A 58 -17.22 -5.15 3.55
CA ASN A 58 -18.48 -5.16 2.81
C ASN A 58 -18.28 -5.03 1.28
N VAL A 59 -17.25 -4.30 0.85
CA VAL A 59 -16.98 -4.10 -0.58
C VAL A 59 -15.99 -5.07 -1.17
N ALA A 60 -15.37 -5.97 -0.42
CA ALA A 60 -14.28 -6.82 -0.93
C ALA A 60 -14.64 -7.57 -2.23
N THR A 61 -15.88 -8.08 -2.32
CA THR A 61 -16.39 -8.77 -3.52
C THR A 61 -16.78 -7.83 -4.65
N LYS A 62 -17.09 -6.57 -4.34
CA LYS A 62 -17.53 -5.53 -5.29
C LYS A 62 -16.42 -4.51 -5.63
N TYR A 63 -15.25 -4.62 -5.01
CA TYR A 63 -14.18 -3.63 -5.08
C TYR A 63 -13.69 -3.41 -6.52
N ASP A 64 -13.51 -4.50 -7.27
CA ASP A 64 -13.11 -4.43 -8.68
C ASP A 64 -14.20 -3.73 -9.53
N VAL A 65 -15.47 -4.03 -9.28
CA VAL A 65 -16.62 -3.37 -9.95
C VAL A 65 -16.64 -1.88 -9.61
N MET A 66 -16.42 -1.53 -8.34
CA MET A 66 -16.37 -0.14 -7.89
C MET A 66 -15.28 0.65 -8.62
N ASN A 67 -14.08 0.09 -8.71
CA ASN A 67 -12.96 0.71 -9.43
C ASN A 67 -13.24 0.82 -10.93
N ASP A 68 -13.80 -0.22 -11.55
CA ASP A 68 -14.17 -0.21 -12.98
C ASP A 68 -15.21 0.88 -13.27
N SER A 69 -16.27 0.99 -12.44
CA SER A 69 -17.32 2.01 -12.61
C SER A 69 -16.79 3.43 -12.38
N MET A 70 -16.00 3.65 -11.33
CA MET A 70 -15.45 4.97 -11.03
C MET A 70 -14.55 5.51 -12.15
N THR A 71 -13.70 4.64 -12.68
CA THR A 71 -12.62 5.06 -13.60
C THR A 71 -12.92 4.73 -15.05
N LEU A 72 -14.11 4.19 -15.33
CA LEU A 72 -14.48 3.63 -16.63
C LEU A 72 -13.41 2.65 -17.16
N GLY A 73 -12.81 1.87 -16.25
CA GLY A 73 -11.76 0.89 -16.54
C GLY A 73 -10.34 1.46 -16.76
N ILE A 74 -10.16 2.79 -16.77
CA ILE A 74 -8.85 3.43 -17.05
C ILE A 74 -7.80 3.05 -16.00
N HIS A 75 -8.20 2.74 -14.77
CA HIS A 75 -7.27 2.32 -13.72
C HIS A 75 -6.43 1.10 -14.08
N ARG A 76 -6.90 0.25 -15.00
CA ARG A 76 -6.14 -0.89 -15.52
C ARG A 76 -4.88 -0.42 -16.25
N VAL A 77 -5.01 0.65 -17.03
CA VAL A 77 -3.89 1.29 -17.74
C VAL A 77 -2.93 1.94 -16.75
N TRP A 78 -3.44 2.62 -15.72
CA TRP A 78 -2.58 3.20 -14.68
C TRP A 78 -1.74 2.14 -13.95
N LYS A 79 -2.36 1.00 -13.61
CA LYS A 79 -1.65 -0.15 -13.03
C LYS A 79 -0.61 -0.71 -14.00
N ASP A 80 -0.90 -0.74 -15.31
CA ASP A 80 0.09 -1.13 -16.32
C ASP A 80 1.27 -0.15 -16.41
N ILE A 81 1.01 1.16 -16.40
CA ILE A 81 2.06 2.18 -16.39
C ILE A 81 2.92 2.04 -15.13
N LEU A 82 2.33 1.77 -13.97
CA LEU A 82 3.07 1.48 -12.73
C LEU A 82 4.04 0.31 -12.92
N LEU A 83 3.61 -0.81 -13.51
CA LEU A 83 4.48 -1.95 -13.77
C LEU A 83 5.60 -1.63 -14.76
N HIS A 84 5.33 -0.85 -15.80
CA HIS A 84 6.37 -0.40 -16.74
C HIS A 84 7.38 0.53 -16.06
N LYS A 85 6.91 1.43 -15.21
CA LYS A 85 7.78 2.32 -14.43
C LYS A 85 8.62 1.53 -13.43
N MET A 86 8.05 0.51 -12.79
CA MET A 86 8.76 -0.43 -11.92
C MET A 86 9.89 -1.14 -12.67
N ASN A 87 9.63 -1.59 -13.90
CA ASN A 87 10.57 -2.33 -14.75
C ASN A 87 11.27 -3.51 -14.02
N PRO A 88 10.51 -4.45 -13.44
CA PRO A 88 11.08 -5.52 -12.63
C PRO A 88 11.89 -6.50 -13.50
N CYS A 89 13.05 -6.92 -12.98
CA CYS A 89 13.90 -7.93 -13.61
C CYS A 89 13.60 -9.32 -13.02
N PRO A 90 13.85 -10.43 -13.75
CA PRO A 90 13.82 -11.75 -13.14
C PRO A 90 14.77 -11.82 -11.92
N GLY A 91 14.27 -12.35 -10.81
CA GLY A 91 14.93 -12.37 -9.49
C GLY A 91 14.43 -11.30 -8.52
N THR A 92 13.55 -10.39 -8.96
CA THR A 92 13.02 -9.32 -8.10
C THR A 92 12.11 -9.88 -7.01
N LEU A 93 12.34 -9.47 -5.77
CA LEU A 93 11.45 -9.69 -4.63
C LEU A 93 10.59 -8.44 -4.39
N LEU A 94 9.30 -8.54 -4.72
CA LEU A 94 8.31 -7.47 -4.61
C LEU A 94 7.47 -7.63 -3.33
N LEU A 95 7.27 -6.53 -2.60
CA LEU A 95 6.22 -6.39 -1.59
C LEU A 95 5.10 -5.49 -2.12
N ASP A 96 3.88 -6.00 -2.20
CA ASP A 96 2.68 -5.25 -2.60
C ASP A 96 1.76 -5.05 -1.39
N VAL A 97 1.75 -3.84 -0.83
CA VAL A 97 0.99 -3.47 0.37
C VAL A 97 -0.36 -2.87 0.01
N ALA A 98 -1.39 -3.20 0.80
CA ALA A 98 -2.79 -2.88 0.53
C ALA A 98 -3.28 -3.41 -0.84
N GLY A 99 -2.65 -4.50 -1.29
CA GLY A 99 -2.89 -5.14 -2.58
C GLY A 99 -3.80 -6.36 -2.49
N GLY A 100 -4.70 -6.45 -1.51
CA GLY A 100 -5.37 -7.69 -1.13
C GLY A 100 -6.10 -8.46 -2.25
N THR A 101 -6.54 -7.80 -3.34
CA THR A 101 -7.13 -8.49 -4.50
C THR A 101 -6.10 -9.11 -5.46
N GLY A 102 -4.82 -8.75 -5.32
CA GLY A 102 -3.68 -9.30 -6.05
C GLY A 102 -3.42 -8.71 -7.43
N ASP A 103 -4.12 -7.65 -7.84
CA ASP A 103 -4.02 -7.12 -9.21
C ASP A 103 -2.59 -6.73 -9.63
N ILE A 104 -1.85 -6.02 -8.78
CA ILE A 104 -0.46 -5.63 -9.06
C ILE A 104 0.44 -6.86 -9.06
N ALA A 105 0.27 -7.76 -8.08
CA ALA A 105 1.02 -9.01 -7.99
C ALA A 105 0.85 -9.89 -9.25
N PHE A 106 -0.37 -10.03 -9.78
CA PHE A 106 -0.62 -10.79 -11.00
C PHE A 106 0.04 -10.13 -12.22
N ARG A 107 -0.03 -8.80 -12.32
CA ARG A 107 0.64 -8.06 -13.41
C ARG A 107 2.16 -8.22 -13.33
N PHE A 108 2.73 -8.16 -12.13
CA PHE A 108 4.16 -8.42 -11.89
C PHE A 108 4.58 -9.81 -12.37
N ILE A 109 3.85 -10.86 -11.95
CA ILE A 109 4.11 -12.25 -12.33
C ILE A 109 4.10 -12.41 -13.86
N ASN A 110 3.07 -11.87 -14.53
CA ASN A 110 2.95 -11.95 -15.98
C ASN A 110 4.05 -11.15 -16.70
N TYR A 111 4.40 -9.98 -16.17
CA TYR A 111 5.46 -9.16 -16.71
C TYR A 111 6.80 -9.91 -16.66
N VAL A 112 7.18 -10.45 -15.50
CA VAL A 112 8.42 -11.20 -15.32
C VAL A 112 8.48 -12.42 -16.24
N ARG A 113 7.39 -13.21 -16.31
CA ARG A 113 7.28 -14.35 -17.25
C ARG A 113 7.54 -13.92 -18.69
N SER A 114 6.93 -12.81 -19.12
CA SER A 114 7.10 -12.29 -20.49
C SER A 114 8.53 -11.80 -20.77
N VAL A 115 9.19 -11.16 -19.79
CA VAL A 115 10.58 -10.69 -19.92
C VAL A 115 11.50 -11.89 -20.03
N ARG A 116 11.32 -12.89 -19.17
CA ARG A 116 12.14 -14.08 -19.15
C ARG A 116 12.01 -14.92 -20.42
N GLN A 117 10.78 -15.12 -20.91
CA GLN A 117 10.54 -15.80 -22.19
C GLN A 117 11.24 -15.08 -23.36
N ARG A 118 11.21 -13.74 -23.39
CA ARG A 118 11.94 -12.95 -24.40
C ARG A 118 13.46 -13.11 -24.27
N GLN A 119 13.99 -13.14 -23.05
CA GLN A 119 15.43 -13.39 -22.82
C GLN A 119 15.85 -14.78 -23.29
N LEU A 120 15.05 -15.80 -23.00
CA LEU A 120 15.30 -17.17 -23.47
C LEU A 120 15.29 -17.25 -25.00
N GLN A 121 14.27 -16.68 -25.65
CA GLN A 121 14.17 -16.66 -27.11
C GLN A 121 15.36 -15.94 -27.77
N ARG A 122 15.86 -14.84 -27.18
CA ARG A 122 17.06 -14.16 -27.66
C ARG A 122 18.30 -15.03 -27.54
N LYS A 123 18.53 -15.62 -26.35
CA LYS A 123 19.65 -16.55 -26.13
C LYS A 123 19.64 -17.70 -27.13
N LEU A 124 18.48 -18.31 -27.38
CA LEU A 124 18.35 -19.41 -28.35
C LEU A 124 18.61 -18.96 -29.80
N LYS A 125 18.22 -17.74 -30.18
CA LYS A 125 18.52 -17.18 -31.52
C LYS A 125 19.99 -16.87 -31.72
N ASP A 126 20.67 -16.39 -30.68
CA ASP A 126 22.08 -16.03 -30.74
C ASP A 126 22.99 -17.26 -30.86
N HIS A 127 22.51 -18.46 -30.48
CA HIS A 127 23.25 -19.71 -30.60
C HIS A 127 22.79 -20.52 -31.82
N GLN A 128 23.45 -20.32 -32.96
CA GLN A 128 23.11 -20.99 -34.23
C GLN A 128 23.34 -22.52 -34.26
N ASN A 129 24.01 -23.10 -33.26
CA ASN A 129 24.43 -24.51 -33.24
C ASN A 129 23.85 -25.34 -32.09
N LEU A 130 22.79 -24.89 -31.41
CA LEU A 130 22.18 -25.69 -30.34
C LEU A 130 21.50 -26.95 -30.89
N SER A 131 21.75 -28.09 -30.24
CA SER A 131 21.04 -29.34 -30.49
C SER A 131 19.57 -29.22 -30.07
N TRP A 132 18.68 -29.98 -30.72
CA TRP A 132 17.28 -30.12 -30.31
C TRP A 132 17.12 -30.53 -28.84
N GLN A 133 18.06 -31.32 -28.31
CA GLN A 133 18.08 -31.73 -26.91
C GLN A 133 18.33 -30.55 -25.97
N GLU A 134 19.30 -29.69 -26.29
CA GLU A 134 19.64 -28.50 -25.48
C GLU A 134 18.52 -27.46 -25.53
N ILE A 135 17.87 -27.29 -26.69
CA ILE A 135 16.68 -26.45 -26.83
C ILE A 135 15.55 -26.99 -25.95
N PHE A 136 15.27 -28.30 -26.01
CA PHE A 136 14.23 -28.93 -25.20
C PHE A 136 14.50 -28.80 -23.70
N GLU A 137 15.74 -29.05 -23.26
CA GLU A 137 16.15 -28.87 -21.87
C GLU A 137 16.01 -27.42 -21.40
N SER A 138 16.33 -26.45 -22.25
CA SER A 138 16.17 -25.03 -21.93
C SER A 138 14.70 -24.65 -21.69
N TYR A 139 13.78 -25.14 -22.52
CA TYR A 139 12.34 -24.92 -22.34
C TYR A 139 11.78 -25.66 -21.12
N GLN A 140 12.24 -26.90 -20.87
CA GLN A 140 11.91 -27.64 -19.66
C GLN A 140 12.32 -26.87 -18.40
N LYS A 141 13.59 -26.44 -18.34
CA LYS A 141 14.14 -25.67 -17.22
C LYS A 141 13.41 -24.33 -17.02
N ASP A 142 13.05 -23.66 -18.11
CA ASP A 142 12.29 -22.40 -18.04
C ASP A 142 10.86 -22.63 -17.53
N LYS A 143 10.21 -23.70 -17.97
CA LYS A 143 8.88 -24.09 -17.48
C LYS A 143 8.88 -24.34 -15.96
N PHE A 144 9.93 -24.96 -15.43
CA PHE A 144 10.08 -25.24 -13.99
C PHE A 144 10.50 -24.03 -13.15
N ASN A 145 11.11 -23.01 -13.74
CA ASN A 145 11.48 -21.78 -13.03
C ASN A 145 11.01 -20.56 -13.83
N SER A 146 9.72 -20.47 -14.17
CA SER A 146 9.22 -19.43 -15.08
C SER A 146 9.39 -17.99 -14.55
N LEU A 147 9.68 -17.83 -13.25
CA LEU A 147 9.82 -16.55 -12.57
C LEU A 147 11.27 -16.15 -12.29
N GLY A 148 12.25 -17.02 -12.47
CA GLY A 148 13.65 -16.71 -12.16
C GLY A 148 13.85 -16.29 -10.74
N ASP A 149 13.27 -17.05 -9.83
CA ASP A 149 13.34 -16.81 -8.39
C ASP A 149 12.65 -15.50 -7.95
N SER A 150 12.00 -14.78 -8.88
CA SER A 150 11.15 -13.64 -8.53
C SER A 150 10.01 -14.10 -7.66
N GLN A 151 9.72 -13.31 -6.64
CA GLN A 151 8.62 -13.56 -5.72
C GLN A 151 7.88 -12.26 -5.46
N VAL A 152 6.58 -12.37 -5.25
CA VAL A 152 5.74 -11.27 -4.79
C VAL A 152 5.03 -11.69 -3.51
N VAL A 153 5.11 -10.81 -2.52
CA VAL A 153 4.38 -10.92 -1.27
C VAL A 153 3.29 -9.88 -1.28
N VAL A 154 2.04 -10.29 -1.20
CA VAL A 154 0.89 -9.40 -1.02
C VAL A 154 0.61 -9.27 0.46
N CYS A 155 0.62 -8.05 0.98
CA CYS A 155 0.33 -7.72 2.36
C CYS A 155 -0.91 -6.83 2.44
N ASP A 156 -1.92 -7.23 3.22
CA ASP A 156 -3.11 -6.42 3.44
C ASP A 156 -3.59 -6.56 4.89
N ILE A 157 -4.22 -5.52 5.43
CA ILE A 157 -4.80 -5.54 6.78
C ILE A 157 -6.17 -6.26 6.78
N ASN A 158 -6.85 -6.30 5.64
CA ASN A 158 -8.18 -6.88 5.51
C ASN A 158 -8.12 -8.35 5.06
N ARG A 159 -8.62 -9.24 5.92
CA ARG A 159 -8.64 -10.68 5.67
C ARG A 159 -9.54 -11.09 4.51
N GLU A 160 -10.69 -10.45 4.34
CA GLU A 160 -11.62 -10.78 3.24
C GLU A 160 -11.05 -10.35 1.89
N MET A 161 -10.33 -9.23 1.81
CA MET A 161 -9.60 -8.83 0.60
C MET A 161 -8.59 -9.91 0.19
N LEU A 162 -7.75 -10.36 1.13
CA LEU A 162 -6.78 -11.45 0.88
C LEU A 162 -7.46 -12.76 0.46
N LYS A 163 -8.64 -13.05 1.00
CA LYS A 163 -9.41 -14.24 0.64
C LYS A 163 -9.92 -14.16 -0.80
N VAL A 164 -10.44 -13.01 -1.22
CA VAL A 164 -10.83 -12.74 -2.62
C VAL A 164 -9.61 -12.87 -3.54
N GLY A 165 -8.49 -12.25 -3.17
CA GLY A 165 -7.24 -12.35 -3.94
C GLY A 165 -6.73 -13.79 -4.09
N LYS A 166 -6.76 -14.58 -3.01
CA LYS A 166 -6.40 -16.00 -3.03
C LYS A 166 -7.29 -16.83 -3.94
N GLN A 167 -8.61 -16.62 -3.88
CA GLN A 167 -9.56 -17.31 -4.77
C GLN A 167 -9.32 -16.94 -6.24
N LYS A 168 -9.11 -15.65 -6.52
CA LYS A 168 -8.77 -15.14 -7.86
C LYS A 168 -7.46 -15.74 -8.36
N ALA A 169 -6.44 -15.83 -7.50
CA ALA A 169 -5.17 -16.46 -7.84
C ALA A 169 -5.31 -17.94 -8.21
N GLN A 170 -6.08 -18.70 -7.42
CA GLN A 170 -6.38 -20.11 -7.71
C GLN A 170 -7.13 -20.28 -9.03
N HIS A 171 -8.16 -19.47 -9.26
CA HIS A 171 -8.95 -19.54 -10.49
C HIS A 171 -8.15 -19.20 -11.75
N LEU A 172 -7.21 -18.25 -11.65
CA LEU A 172 -6.35 -17.84 -12.75
C LEU A 172 -5.06 -18.68 -12.87
N GLY A 173 -4.85 -19.67 -11.99
CA GLY A 173 -3.70 -20.57 -12.04
C GLY A 173 -2.37 -19.95 -11.58
N TYR A 174 -2.40 -18.94 -10.71
CA TYR A 174 -1.19 -18.39 -10.08
C TYR A 174 -0.83 -19.23 -8.84
N SER A 175 0.13 -20.15 -9.00
CA SER A 175 0.58 -21.07 -7.94
C SER A 175 2.04 -20.88 -7.52
N GLU A 176 2.84 -20.13 -8.28
CA GLU A 176 4.28 -19.98 -8.07
C GLU A 176 4.64 -18.53 -7.75
N GLY A 177 5.61 -18.32 -6.86
CA GLY A 177 6.18 -17.01 -6.56
C GLY A 177 5.22 -15.99 -5.97
N LEU A 178 4.09 -16.42 -5.40
CA LEU A 178 3.08 -15.57 -4.80
C LEU A 178 2.81 -15.98 -3.35
N SER A 179 2.98 -15.06 -2.41
CA SER A 179 2.67 -15.24 -1.00
C SER A 179 1.68 -14.18 -0.52
N TRP A 180 0.89 -14.53 0.50
CA TRP A 180 -0.15 -13.66 1.05
C TRP A 180 0.03 -13.52 2.56
N VAL A 181 0.12 -12.30 3.05
CA VAL A 181 0.37 -11.97 4.45
C VAL A 181 -0.70 -11.01 4.95
N LEU A 182 -1.22 -11.29 6.14
CA LEU A 182 -2.07 -10.35 6.86
C LEU A 182 -1.17 -9.42 7.68
N GLY A 183 -1.21 -8.12 7.43
CA GLY A 183 -0.31 -7.17 8.09
C GLY A 183 -0.76 -5.72 7.97
N ASN A 184 -0.37 -4.91 8.94
CA ASN A 184 -0.61 -3.47 8.93
C ASN A 184 0.52 -2.76 8.18
N ALA A 185 0.20 -1.84 7.28
CA ALA A 185 1.20 -1.05 6.57
C ALA A 185 2.05 -0.17 7.50
N GLU A 186 1.52 0.18 8.67
CA GLU A 186 2.20 0.99 9.70
C GLU A 186 3.10 0.16 10.63
N GLU A 187 3.02 -1.18 10.55
CA GLU A 187 3.83 -2.12 11.33
C GLU A 187 3.92 -3.44 10.55
N LEU A 188 4.83 -3.50 9.58
CA LEU A 188 4.94 -4.60 8.65
C LEU A 188 5.63 -5.81 9.31
N PRO A 189 5.08 -7.02 9.17
CA PRO A 189 5.62 -8.23 9.80
C PRO A 189 6.79 -8.83 9.02
N PHE A 190 7.73 -7.99 8.58
CA PHE A 190 8.92 -8.37 7.81
C PHE A 190 10.16 -7.79 8.46
N ASP A 191 11.30 -8.49 8.39
CA ASP A 191 12.57 -7.90 8.82
C ASP A 191 13.01 -6.79 7.86
N ASP A 192 14.01 -6.03 8.31
CA ASP A 192 14.66 -4.97 7.55
C ASP A 192 15.34 -5.52 6.28
N ASP A 193 15.46 -4.69 5.25
CA ASP A 193 16.27 -4.95 4.05
C ASP A 193 15.93 -6.28 3.33
N LYS A 194 14.65 -6.60 3.20
CA LYS A 194 14.20 -7.84 2.54
C LYS A 194 13.85 -7.65 1.07
N PHE A 195 13.13 -6.59 0.74
CA PHE A 195 12.49 -6.45 -0.58
C PHE A 195 13.31 -5.56 -1.51
N ASP A 196 13.31 -5.89 -2.80
CA ASP A 196 13.94 -5.07 -3.83
C ASP A 196 13.00 -3.95 -4.29
N VAL A 197 11.69 -4.22 -4.27
CA VAL A 197 10.64 -3.28 -4.67
C VAL A 197 9.49 -3.30 -3.67
N TYR A 198 8.97 -2.11 -3.37
CA TYR A 198 7.77 -1.89 -2.58
C TYR A 198 6.73 -1.19 -3.44
N THR A 199 5.51 -1.72 -3.47
CA THR A 199 4.35 -1.06 -4.08
C THR A 199 3.21 -0.86 -3.10
N ILE A 200 2.51 0.25 -3.28
CA ILE A 200 1.19 0.48 -2.71
C ILE A 200 0.33 1.20 -3.76
N ALA A 201 -0.76 0.56 -4.18
CA ALA A 201 -1.59 1.05 -5.28
C ALA A 201 -3.03 1.26 -4.82
N PHE A 202 -3.48 2.51 -4.83
CA PHE A 202 -4.80 2.94 -4.35
C PHE A 202 -5.11 2.48 -2.92
N GLY A 203 -4.09 2.41 -2.06
CA GLY A 203 -4.21 1.96 -0.68
C GLY A 203 -3.77 2.99 0.36
N ILE A 204 -2.72 3.76 0.06
CA ILE A 204 -2.04 4.60 1.07
C ILE A 204 -2.94 5.70 1.63
N ARG A 205 -3.93 6.18 0.87
CA ARG A 205 -4.91 7.17 1.35
C ARG A 205 -5.76 6.70 2.53
N ASN A 206 -5.89 5.39 2.71
CA ASN A 206 -6.65 4.77 3.79
C ASN A 206 -5.80 4.41 5.01
N VAL A 207 -4.48 4.60 4.91
CA VAL A 207 -3.57 4.44 6.04
C VAL A 207 -3.80 5.59 7.01
N THR A 208 -3.74 5.29 8.31
CA THR A 208 -4.02 6.29 9.35
C THR A 208 -2.83 7.23 9.50
N ARG A 209 -1.64 6.63 9.56
CA ARG A 209 -0.34 7.31 9.71
C ARG A 209 0.53 7.02 8.50
N ILE A 210 0.37 7.87 7.48
CA ILE A 210 1.13 7.76 6.22
C ILE A 210 2.64 7.86 6.50
N ASP A 211 3.05 8.72 7.43
CA ASP A 211 4.43 8.86 7.88
C ASP A 211 5.04 7.54 8.38
N LEU A 212 4.31 6.80 9.23
CA LEU A 212 4.76 5.50 9.73
C LEU A 212 4.81 4.46 8.63
N ALA A 213 3.82 4.41 7.74
CA ALA A 213 3.83 3.47 6.62
C ALA A 213 4.98 3.75 5.63
N LEU A 214 5.35 5.00 5.41
CA LEU A 214 6.52 5.36 4.60
C LEU A 214 7.83 4.94 5.28
N GLN A 215 7.94 5.10 6.61
CA GLN A 215 9.08 4.61 7.38
C GLN A 215 9.20 3.08 7.32
N GLU A 216 8.09 2.35 7.46
CA GLU A 216 8.06 0.91 7.32
C GLU A 216 8.42 0.46 5.90
N ALA A 217 7.92 1.16 4.88
CA ALA A 217 8.31 0.90 3.50
C ALA A 217 9.83 1.10 3.29
N TYR A 218 10.41 2.14 3.89
CA TYR A 218 11.86 2.37 3.87
C TYR A 218 12.62 1.26 4.61
N ARG A 219 12.15 0.84 5.78
CA ARG A 219 12.79 -0.19 6.61
C ARG A 219 12.90 -1.53 5.88
N VAL A 220 11.80 -2.01 5.27
CA VAL A 220 11.73 -3.34 4.65
C VAL A 220 12.42 -3.42 3.28
N LEU A 221 12.63 -2.28 2.61
CA LEU A 221 13.39 -2.23 1.36
C LEU A 221 14.88 -2.42 1.61
N LYS A 222 15.57 -3.14 0.72
CA LYS A 222 17.05 -3.21 0.69
C LYS A 222 17.67 -1.87 0.30
N PRO A 223 18.96 -1.62 0.62
CA PRO A 223 19.72 -0.56 -0.04
C PRO A 223 19.71 -0.75 -1.57
N GLY A 224 19.44 0.32 -2.31
CA GLY A 224 19.15 0.31 -3.75
C GLY A 224 17.70 -0.07 -4.11
N GLY A 225 16.89 -0.46 -3.12
CA GLY A 225 15.50 -0.84 -3.30
C GLY A 225 14.62 0.34 -3.69
N ARG A 226 13.53 0.05 -4.40
CA ARG A 226 12.66 1.07 -5.00
C ARG A 226 11.26 1.07 -4.40
N PHE A 227 10.83 2.25 -4.00
CA PHE A 227 9.46 2.53 -3.60
C PHE A 227 8.65 3.06 -4.78
N LEU A 228 7.44 2.55 -4.99
CA LEU A 228 6.46 3.11 -5.91
C LEU A 228 5.08 3.18 -5.26
N CYS A 229 4.44 4.35 -5.35
CA CYS A 229 3.08 4.58 -4.87
C CYS A 229 2.23 5.08 -6.04
N LEU A 230 1.13 4.39 -6.33
CA LEU A 230 0.12 4.82 -7.30
C LEU A 230 -1.12 5.24 -6.54
N GLU A 231 -1.47 6.53 -6.57
CA GLU A 231 -2.62 7.02 -5.81
C GLU A 231 -3.34 8.17 -6.52
N PHE A 232 -4.62 8.36 -6.20
CA PHE A 232 -5.35 9.55 -6.59
C PHE A 232 -4.69 10.81 -6.05
N SER A 233 -4.71 11.88 -6.83
CA SER A 233 -4.13 13.15 -6.44
C SER A 233 -4.95 14.32 -6.99
N HIS A 234 -4.37 15.52 -6.91
CA HIS A 234 -5.06 16.75 -7.26
C HIS A 234 -4.83 17.13 -8.71
N VAL A 235 -5.92 17.48 -9.41
CA VAL A 235 -5.89 17.89 -10.81
C VAL A 235 -5.14 19.20 -10.96
N SER A 236 -4.07 19.23 -11.75
CA SER A 236 -3.18 20.39 -11.83
C SER A 236 -3.81 21.59 -12.55
N ASN A 237 -4.83 21.36 -13.39
CA ASN A 237 -5.51 22.41 -14.13
C ASN A 237 -6.78 22.90 -13.38
N PRO A 238 -6.88 24.19 -13.01
CA PRO A 238 -8.00 24.73 -12.24
C PRO A 238 -9.39 24.55 -12.88
N LEU A 239 -9.48 24.58 -14.22
CA LEU A 239 -10.75 24.39 -14.93
C LEU A 239 -11.19 22.93 -14.87
N LEU A 240 -10.25 22.01 -15.09
CA LEU A 240 -10.52 20.57 -15.00
C LEU A 240 -10.81 20.15 -13.56
N SER A 241 -10.15 20.74 -12.57
CA SER A 241 -10.43 20.48 -11.15
C SER A 241 -11.89 20.77 -10.82
N ARG A 242 -12.42 21.92 -11.23
CA ARG A 242 -13.83 22.28 -10.97
C ARG A 242 -14.81 21.32 -11.63
N LEU A 243 -14.54 20.91 -12.87
CA LEU A 243 -15.38 19.95 -13.58
C LEU A 243 -15.31 18.56 -12.93
N TYR A 244 -14.11 18.13 -12.54
CA TYR A 244 -13.88 16.89 -11.83
C TYR A 244 -14.59 16.88 -10.47
N ASP A 245 -14.51 17.97 -9.72
CA ASP A 245 -15.22 18.14 -8.45
C ASP A 245 -16.74 18.04 -8.64
N LEU A 246 -17.31 18.74 -9.61
CA LEU A 246 -18.76 18.65 -9.88
C LEU A 246 -19.17 17.22 -10.25
N TYR A 247 -18.40 16.56 -11.11
CA TYR A 247 -18.63 15.18 -11.49
C TYR A 247 -18.49 14.21 -10.29
N SER A 248 -17.44 14.37 -9.48
CA SER A 248 -17.14 13.48 -8.37
C SER A 248 -18.18 13.59 -7.26
N PHE A 249 -18.73 14.77 -6.96
CA PHE A 249 -19.73 14.92 -5.90
C PHE A 249 -21.15 14.55 -6.33
N GLN A 250 -21.50 14.84 -7.58
CA GLN A 250 -22.90 14.72 -8.02
C GLN A 250 -23.17 13.44 -8.82
N VAL A 251 -22.15 12.89 -9.48
CA VAL A 251 -22.34 11.75 -10.39
C VAL A 251 -21.81 10.46 -9.79
N ILE A 252 -20.59 10.46 -9.24
CA ILE A 252 -19.94 9.22 -8.78
C ILE A 252 -20.73 8.49 -7.68
N PRO A 253 -21.17 9.13 -6.58
CA PRO A 253 -21.97 8.46 -5.56
C PRO A 253 -23.32 7.96 -6.09
N VAL A 254 -24.00 8.74 -6.95
CA VAL A 254 -25.28 8.34 -7.56
C VAL A 254 -25.10 7.13 -8.45
N LEU A 255 -24.04 7.13 -9.25
CA LEU A 255 -23.68 5.98 -10.09
C LEU A 255 -23.36 4.76 -9.22
N GLY A 256 -22.70 4.96 -8.08
CA GLY A 256 -22.40 3.91 -7.11
C GLY A 256 -23.65 3.28 -6.49
N GLU A 257 -24.64 4.08 -6.14
CA GLU A 257 -25.94 3.58 -5.67
C GLU A 257 -26.68 2.80 -6.75
N VAL A 258 -26.71 3.33 -7.98
CA VAL A 258 -27.43 2.70 -9.10
C VAL A 258 -26.77 1.38 -9.55
N ILE A 259 -25.44 1.30 -9.56
CA ILE A 259 -24.70 0.13 -10.06
C ILE A 259 -24.46 -0.90 -8.95
N ALA A 260 -24.00 -0.45 -7.78
CA ALA A 260 -23.50 -1.33 -6.73
C ALA A 260 -24.39 -1.36 -5.47
N GLY A 261 -25.40 -0.48 -5.39
CA GLY A 261 -26.23 -0.30 -4.20
C GLY A 261 -25.42 0.16 -2.98
N ASP A 262 -24.37 0.96 -3.21
CA ASP A 262 -23.42 1.33 -2.15
C ASP A 262 -22.96 2.78 -2.23
N TRP A 263 -23.90 3.72 -2.03
CA TRP A 263 -23.61 5.15 -1.96
C TRP A 263 -22.46 5.52 -1.00
N LYS A 264 -22.44 4.91 0.20
CA LYS A 264 -21.54 5.31 1.29
C LYS A 264 -20.08 5.06 0.95
N SER A 265 -19.77 3.93 0.32
CA SER A 265 -18.39 3.61 -0.08
C SER A 265 -17.86 4.58 -1.14
N TYR A 266 -18.69 4.97 -2.11
CA TYR A 266 -18.30 5.96 -3.12
C TYR A 266 -18.17 7.37 -2.56
N GLN A 267 -19.02 7.75 -1.61
CA GLN A 267 -18.90 9.03 -0.92
C GLN A 267 -17.59 9.10 -0.13
N TYR A 268 -17.29 8.08 0.69
CA TYR A 268 -16.03 7.96 1.41
C TYR A 268 -14.82 8.04 0.48
N LEU A 269 -14.91 7.40 -0.69
CA LEU A 269 -13.85 7.42 -1.68
C LEU A 269 -13.55 8.86 -2.16
N VAL A 270 -14.57 9.62 -2.56
CA VAL A 270 -14.39 11.02 -2.99
C VAL A 270 -13.82 11.89 -1.85
N GLU A 271 -14.26 11.66 -0.63
CA GLU A 271 -13.78 12.39 0.55
C GLU A 271 -12.30 12.07 0.85
N SER A 272 -11.92 10.79 0.78
CA SER A 272 -10.54 10.34 1.01
C SER A 272 -9.57 10.95 -0.01
N ILE A 273 -9.99 11.10 -1.27
CA ILE A 273 -9.17 11.73 -2.33
C ILE A 273 -8.89 13.19 -1.99
N ARG A 274 -9.87 13.91 -1.45
CA ARG A 274 -9.70 15.34 -1.10
C ARG A 274 -8.81 15.56 0.12
N GLN A 275 -8.87 14.68 1.11
CA GLN A 275 -8.05 14.76 2.30
C GLN A 275 -6.63 14.27 2.05
N PHE A 276 -6.40 13.57 0.94
CA PHE A 276 -5.08 13.05 0.60
C PHE A 276 -4.12 14.18 0.23
N PRO A 277 -2.85 14.13 0.69
CA PRO A 277 -1.87 15.15 0.39
C PRO A 277 -1.68 15.36 -1.13
N PRO A 278 -1.50 16.61 -1.58
CA PRO A 278 -1.13 16.91 -2.96
C PRO A 278 0.25 16.36 -3.30
N GLN A 279 0.56 16.31 -4.59
CA GLN A 279 1.73 15.62 -5.11
C GLN A 279 3.05 16.05 -4.46
N GLU A 280 3.28 17.36 -4.32
CA GLU A 280 4.51 17.91 -3.73
C GLU A 280 4.60 17.64 -2.23
N GLU A 281 3.47 17.65 -1.52
CA GLU A 281 3.44 17.35 -0.08
C GLU A 281 3.73 15.86 0.16
N LEU A 282 3.09 14.96 -0.60
CA LEU A 282 3.39 13.53 -0.51
C LEU A 282 4.85 13.23 -0.89
N LYS A 283 5.39 13.93 -1.89
CA LYS A 283 6.81 13.83 -2.26
C LYS A 283 7.71 14.21 -1.09
N ALA A 284 7.45 15.36 -0.44
CA ALA A 284 8.21 15.78 0.74
C ALA A 284 8.12 14.76 1.88
N MET A 285 6.94 14.19 2.14
CA MET A 285 6.77 13.12 3.13
C MET A 285 7.62 11.87 2.82
N ILE A 286 7.73 11.50 1.54
CA ILE A 286 8.55 10.37 1.09
C ILE A 286 10.04 10.70 1.26
N GLU A 287 10.46 11.93 0.97
CA GLU A 287 11.83 12.41 1.21
C GLU A 287 12.17 12.40 2.71
N ASP A 288 11.25 12.87 3.56
CA ASP A 288 11.40 12.90 5.02
C ASP A 288 11.51 11.49 5.64
N ALA A 289 10.89 10.47 5.01
CA ALA A 289 11.04 9.08 5.41
C ALA A 289 12.44 8.50 5.08
N GLY A 290 13.27 9.23 4.33
CA GLY A 290 14.65 8.87 4.00
C GLY A 290 14.87 8.43 2.55
N PHE A 291 13.84 8.44 1.70
CA PHE A 291 14.00 8.09 0.30
C PHE A 291 14.74 9.19 -0.48
N PHE A 292 15.58 8.75 -1.43
CA PHE A 292 16.34 9.61 -2.32
C PHE A 292 15.78 9.57 -3.74
N LYS A 293 16.09 10.64 -4.51
CA LYS A 293 15.62 10.85 -5.89
C LYS A 293 14.11 10.66 -6.01
N VAL A 294 13.38 11.25 -5.07
CA VAL A 294 11.92 11.16 -5.06
C VAL A 294 11.37 12.04 -6.17
N ASP A 295 10.49 11.47 -6.98
CA ASP A 295 9.81 12.18 -8.05
C ASP A 295 8.41 11.61 -8.25
N TYR A 296 7.55 12.37 -8.93
CA TYR A 296 6.20 11.93 -9.26
C TYR A 296 5.84 12.20 -10.72
N GLU A 297 5.00 11.33 -11.26
CA GLU A 297 4.47 11.45 -12.62
C GLU A 297 2.95 11.53 -12.57
N ASN A 298 2.40 12.62 -13.11
CA ASN A 298 0.96 12.83 -13.18
C ASN A 298 0.35 12.06 -14.36
N LEU A 299 -0.67 11.28 -14.07
CA LEU A 299 -1.53 10.60 -15.04
C LEU A 299 -2.87 11.34 -15.15
N ASN A 300 -3.40 11.40 -16.37
CA ASN A 300 -4.70 12.01 -16.66
C ASN A 300 -4.88 13.41 -16.02
N PHE A 301 -3.92 14.31 -16.26
CA PHE A 301 -3.92 15.69 -15.75
C PHE A 301 -3.85 15.83 -14.21
N GLY A 302 -3.35 14.80 -13.51
CA GLY A 302 -3.14 14.81 -12.07
C GLY A 302 -4.25 14.14 -11.26
N ILE A 303 -5.26 13.55 -11.91
CA ILE A 303 -6.27 12.73 -11.22
C ILE A 303 -5.58 11.59 -10.45
N VAL A 304 -4.51 11.03 -11.02
CA VAL A 304 -3.68 10.00 -10.41
C VAL A 304 -2.22 10.40 -10.56
N ALA A 305 -1.40 10.07 -9.58
CA ALA A 305 0.04 10.25 -9.65
C ALA A 305 0.77 8.95 -9.30
N ILE A 306 1.92 8.72 -9.93
CA ILE A 306 2.88 7.70 -9.50
C ILE A 306 4.06 8.40 -8.85
N HIS A 307 4.17 8.27 -7.53
CA HIS A 307 5.35 8.68 -6.77
C HIS A 307 6.35 7.54 -6.73
N SER A 308 7.64 7.86 -6.85
CA SER A 308 8.70 6.86 -6.70
C SER A 308 9.94 7.43 -6.06
N GLY A 309 10.68 6.59 -5.34
CA GLY A 309 11.95 6.94 -4.70
C GLY A 309 12.81 5.70 -4.47
N PHE A 310 14.06 5.92 -4.09
CA PHE A 310 15.03 4.85 -3.83
C PHE A 310 15.55 4.92 -2.40
N LYS A 311 15.75 3.77 -1.77
CA LYS A 311 16.57 3.67 -0.56
C LYS A 311 18.03 3.65 -0.98
N LEU A 312 18.85 4.59 -0.53
CA LEU A 312 20.28 4.67 -0.83
C LEU A 312 21.13 4.52 0.42
#